data_AF-A0A951CGM3-F1
#
_entry.id   AF-A0A951CGM3-F1
#
_cell.length_a   1.000
_cell.length_b   1.000
_cell.length_c   1.000
_cell.angle_alpha   90.00
_cell.angle_beta   90.00
_cell.angle_gamma   90.00
#
_symmetry.space_group_name_H-M   'P 1'
#
loop_
_entity.id
_entity.type
_entity.pdbx_description
1 polymer ?
#
loop_
_entity_poly.entity_id
_entity_poly.type
_entity_poly.pdbx_seq_one_letter_code
_entity_poly.pdbx_strand_id
1 'polypeptide(L)'
;MRASEELAKRQREYPLSHGSDRGAALFSRLAPLDLPVLEALRISQSLVVGEVGRMLPNAKTFHYPDGSHAIMLFSGLIDFFDTVTAILFGATNLYTGKEVLKMSFTVDTVITELQALFERWKPGGISGVLDPVSSVSPLAPLVAADAATMAQAAHLFILSHELGHVFYYCPLDNDDGSASAPILTRAQEFDADATGMRNLIRMARSGGEARMRFAGVMVSLRVFAVFASLGHTFPNDHPQPIDRLHAIESSARAFCSTERDYWSLSPIGYAYEEMLEVAGLKALGSSDRPALNADRMFSRMSSVLEEAAKGSVPHSEVLDTMNPDFRDADPEVIEQVAVTAARMFPPVSRETTSSGQDALWAEKAKVYRSLIGQWPDAVNTIIQKTLGNLYPNEG
;
A
#
# COMPACT_ATOMS: atom_id res chain seq x y z
N MET A 1 26.41 -19.90 -16.45
CA MET A 1 25.42 -19.04 -17.11
C MET A 1 25.33 -17.78 -16.29
N ARG A 2 25.54 -16.62 -16.93
CA ARG A 2 25.50 -15.31 -16.27
C ARG A 2 24.06 -14.83 -16.12
N ALA A 3 23.79 -13.92 -15.19
CA ALA A 3 22.46 -13.37 -14.95
C ALA A 3 21.82 -12.74 -16.21
N SER A 4 22.58 -11.99 -16.99
CA SER A 4 22.11 -11.38 -18.24
C SER A 4 21.75 -12.41 -19.32
N GLU A 5 22.46 -13.54 -19.37
CA GLU A 5 22.20 -14.62 -20.33
C GLU A 5 20.89 -15.34 -20.00
N GLU A 6 20.63 -15.61 -18.73
CA GLU A 6 19.39 -16.25 -18.29
C GLU A 6 18.19 -15.30 -18.44
N LEU A 7 18.31 -14.00 -18.12
CA LEU A 7 17.24 -13.03 -18.41
C LEU A 7 16.92 -13.00 -19.91
N ALA A 8 17.94 -12.89 -20.77
CA ALA A 8 17.73 -12.88 -22.22
C ALA A 8 17.12 -14.20 -22.73
N LYS A 9 17.49 -15.34 -22.13
CA LYS A 9 16.88 -16.63 -22.44
C LYS A 9 15.40 -16.65 -22.04
N ARG A 10 15.05 -16.19 -20.84
CA ARG A 10 13.66 -16.12 -20.36
C ARG A 10 12.81 -15.18 -21.20
N GLN A 11 13.36 -14.05 -21.65
CA GLN A 11 12.66 -13.14 -22.56
C GLN A 11 12.45 -13.74 -23.97
N ARG A 12 13.30 -14.67 -24.41
CA ARG A 12 13.05 -15.44 -25.64
C ARG A 12 11.98 -16.51 -25.45
N GLU A 13 11.98 -17.18 -24.30
CA GLU A 13 10.97 -18.18 -23.94
C GLU A 13 9.59 -17.56 -23.69
N TYR A 14 9.55 -16.37 -23.09
CA TYR A 14 8.36 -15.60 -22.76
C TYR A 14 8.53 -14.15 -23.25
N PRO A 15 8.25 -13.89 -24.54
CA PRO A 15 8.40 -12.56 -25.13
C PRO A 15 7.51 -11.50 -24.50
N LEU A 16 7.99 -10.26 -24.46
CA LEU A 16 7.25 -9.11 -23.94
C LEU A 16 6.09 -8.73 -24.88
N SER A 17 4.87 -8.67 -24.36
CA SER A 17 3.67 -8.27 -25.11
C SER A 17 3.71 -6.81 -25.57
N HIS A 18 4.32 -5.92 -24.77
CA HIS A 18 4.37 -4.48 -25.03
C HIS A 18 5.63 -4.02 -25.78
N GLY A 19 6.56 -4.94 -26.06
CA GLY A 19 7.80 -4.64 -26.78
C GLY A 19 8.84 -3.80 -26.02
N SER A 20 8.55 -3.36 -24.79
CA SER A 20 9.48 -2.63 -23.92
C SER A 20 9.64 -3.34 -22.57
N ASP A 21 10.87 -3.32 -22.03
CA ASP A 21 11.19 -3.91 -20.74
C ASP A 21 10.84 -2.94 -19.61
N ARG A 22 9.64 -3.12 -19.02
CA ARG A 22 9.16 -2.25 -17.94
C ARG A 22 9.95 -2.47 -16.65
N GLY A 23 10.47 -3.68 -16.42
CA GLY A 23 11.31 -3.99 -15.27
C GLY A 23 12.63 -3.23 -15.27
N ALA A 24 13.31 -3.17 -16.42
CA ALA A 24 14.50 -2.34 -16.59
C ALA A 24 14.20 -0.84 -16.41
N ALA A 25 13.06 -0.38 -16.94
CA ALA A 25 12.63 1.01 -16.76
C ALA A 25 12.34 1.34 -15.28
N LEU A 26 11.71 0.44 -14.53
CA LEU A 26 11.50 0.58 -13.08
C LEU A 26 12.82 0.64 -12.33
N PHE A 27 13.77 -0.27 -12.64
CA PHE A 27 15.08 -0.29 -12.00
C PHE A 27 15.87 1.00 -12.22
N SER A 28 15.78 1.59 -13.42
CA SER A 28 16.41 2.88 -13.70
C SER A 28 15.92 4.02 -12.81
N ARG A 29 14.69 3.94 -12.28
CA ARG A 29 14.12 4.95 -11.37
C ARG A 29 14.66 4.85 -9.96
N LEU A 30 15.17 3.68 -9.56
CA LEU A 30 15.81 3.47 -8.26
C LEU A 30 17.29 3.88 -8.28
N ALA A 31 17.87 4.19 -9.44
CA ALA A 31 19.27 4.56 -9.55
C ALA A 31 19.50 6.05 -9.20
N PRO A 32 20.59 6.40 -8.47
CA PRO A 32 21.54 5.47 -7.83
C PRO A 32 20.91 4.74 -6.64
N LEU A 33 21.34 3.49 -6.39
CA LEU A 33 20.85 2.72 -5.25
C LEU A 33 21.47 3.25 -3.95
N ASP A 34 20.65 3.38 -2.90
CA ASP A 34 21.08 3.89 -1.59
C ASP A 34 22.10 2.97 -0.88
N LEU A 35 22.16 1.68 -1.26
CA LEU A 35 23.09 0.70 -0.69
C LEU A 35 24.34 0.57 -1.58
N PRO A 36 25.54 0.98 -1.10
CA PRO A 36 26.76 1.01 -1.93
C PRO A 36 27.12 -0.34 -2.57
N VAL A 37 26.85 -1.45 -1.87
CA VAL A 37 27.12 -2.80 -2.41
C VAL A 37 26.21 -3.14 -3.60
N LEU A 38 24.92 -2.80 -3.52
CA LEU A 38 23.99 -3.02 -4.63
C LEU A 38 24.31 -2.09 -5.80
N GLU A 39 24.69 -0.84 -5.50
CA GLU A 39 25.09 0.12 -6.52
C GLU A 39 26.35 -0.34 -7.27
N ALA A 40 27.33 -0.90 -6.55
CA ALA A 40 28.51 -1.50 -7.17
C ALA A 40 28.15 -2.66 -8.11
N LEU A 41 27.24 -3.56 -7.69
CA LEU A 41 26.74 -4.65 -8.54
C LEU A 41 25.99 -4.14 -9.77
N ARG A 42 25.21 -3.06 -9.63
CA ARG A 42 24.51 -2.41 -10.74
C ARG A 42 25.51 -1.83 -11.75
N ILE A 43 26.51 -1.08 -11.27
CA ILE A 43 27.54 -0.46 -12.12
C ILE A 43 28.38 -1.52 -12.85
N SER A 44 28.73 -2.61 -12.17
CA SER A 44 29.50 -3.71 -12.76
C SER A 44 28.68 -4.62 -13.68
N GLN A 45 27.37 -4.36 -13.84
CA GLN A 45 26.41 -5.22 -14.54
C GLN A 45 26.33 -6.66 -13.96
N SER A 46 26.72 -6.82 -12.69
CA SER A 46 26.53 -8.07 -11.94
C SER A 46 25.12 -8.18 -11.36
N LEU A 47 24.35 -7.08 -11.31
CA LEU A 47 22.93 -7.07 -11.00
C LEU A 47 22.15 -6.61 -12.23
N VAL A 48 21.28 -7.46 -12.74
CA VAL A 48 20.36 -7.13 -13.84
C VAL A 48 18.91 -7.25 -13.37
N VAL A 49 18.06 -6.36 -13.86
CA VAL A 49 16.62 -6.36 -13.61
C VAL A 49 15.91 -6.27 -14.93
N GLY A 50 14.90 -7.10 -15.13
CA GLY A 50 14.10 -7.06 -16.35
C GLY A 50 12.74 -7.70 -16.21
N GLU A 51 11.89 -7.42 -17.19
CA GLU A 51 10.59 -8.03 -17.34
C GLU A 51 10.68 -9.36 -18.10
N VAL A 52 9.83 -10.31 -17.72
CA VAL A 52 9.61 -11.57 -18.46
C VAL A 52 8.13 -11.68 -18.80
N GLY A 53 7.80 -12.02 -20.05
CA GLY A 53 6.45 -12.06 -20.65
C GLY A 53 5.47 -13.09 -20.08
N ARG A 54 5.66 -13.51 -18.83
CA ARG A 54 4.87 -14.55 -18.18
C ARG A 54 3.66 -13.94 -17.46
N MET A 55 2.47 -14.48 -17.70
CA MET A 55 1.21 -14.01 -17.10
C MET A 55 0.95 -14.59 -15.70
N LEU A 56 1.91 -14.39 -14.80
CA LEU A 56 1.84 -14.79 -13.40
C LEU A 56 2.10 -13.57 -12.50
N PRO A 57 1.41 -13.45 -11.35
CA PRO A 57 1.65 -12.38 -10.39
C PRO A 57 2.89 -12.70 -9.54
N ASN A 58 4.08 -12.65 -10.15
CA ASN A 58 5.31 -13.05 -9.48
C ASN A 58 6.50 -12.13 -9.84
N ALA A 59 7.41 -12.01 -8.89
CA ALA A 59 8.73 -11.42 -9.04
C ALA A 59 9.73 -12.38 -8.39
N LYS A 60 10.92 -12.53 -8.97
CA LYS A 60 11.90 -13.46 -8.40
C LYS A 60 13.34 -13.00 -8.61
N THR A 61 14.12 -13.13 -7.55
CA THR A 61 15.57 -13.02 -7.57
C THR A 61 16.22 -14.38 -7.86
N PHE A 62 17.19 -14.36 -8.76
CA PHE A 62 18.04 -15.49 -9.13
C PHE A 62 19.50 -15.13 -8.87
N HIS A 63 20.24 -16.06 -8.27
CA HIS A 63 21.66 -15.92 -7.96
C HIS A 63 22.46 -16.92 -8.79
N TYR A 64 23.62 -16.50 -9.29
CA TYR A 64 24.46 -17.31 -10.18
C TYR A 64 25.85 -17.55 -9.59
N PRO A 65 26.52 -18.67 -9.95
CA PRO A 65 27.85 -19.01 -9.40
C PRO A 65 28.96 -17.99 -9.69
N ASP A 66 28.81 -17.16 -10.72
CA ASP A 66 29.77 -16.09 -11.05
C ASP A 66 29.57 -14.82 -10.19
N GLY A 67 28.70 -14.88 -9.19
CA GLY A 67 28.34 -13.76 -8.32
C GLY A 67 27.41 -12.74 -8.98
N SER A 68 26.85 -13.04 -10.16
CA SER A 68 25.81 -12.21 -10.76
C SER A 68 24.41 -12.56 -10.24
N HIS A 69 23.48 -11.62 -10.40
CA HIS A 69 22.11 -11.69 -9.91
C HIS A 69 21.13 -11.17 -10.96
N ALA A 70 20.00 -11.84 -11.12
CA ALA A 70 18.89 -11.38 -11.95
C ALA A 70 17.63 -11.22 -11.10
N ILE A 71 16.98 -10.06 -11.16
CA ILE A 71 15.62 -9.87 -10.65
C ILE A 71 14.68 -9.86 -11.86
N MET A 72 13.72 -10.77 -11.87
CA MET A 72 12.76 -10.91 -12.96
C MET A 72 11.37 -10.54 -12.48
N LEU A 73 10.80 -9.47 -13.04
CA LEU A 73 9.40 -9.11 -12.84
C LEU A 73 8.55 -9.76 -13.94
N PHE A 74 7.47 -10.44 -13.58
CA PHE A 74 6.61 -11.05 -14.60
C PHE A 74 5.54 -10.07 -15.05
N SER A 75 5.27 -10.01 -16.36
CA SER A 75 4.28 -9.09 -16.95
C SER A 75 2.92 -9.19 -16.26
N GLY A 76 2.49 -10.41 -15.90
CA GLY A 76 1.24 -10.63 -15.18
C GLY A 76 1.17 -9.94 -13.82
N LEU A 77 2.28 -9.74 -13.11
CA LEU A 77 2.31 -8.95 -11.87
C LEU A 77 2.12 -7.46 -12.16
N ILE A 78 2.84 -6.95 -13.17
CA ILE A 78 2.81 -5.54 -13.55
C ILE A 78 1.40 -5.16 -13.98
N ASP A 79 0.84 -5.92 -14.93
CA ASP A 79 -0.49 -5.70 -15.51
C ASP A 79 -1.59 -5.84 -14.44
N PHE A 80 -1.41 -6.74 -13.46
CA PHE A 80 -2.38 -6.91 -12.37
C PHE A 80 -2.41 -5.70 -11.44
N PHE A 81 -1.27 -5.17 -11.01
CA PHE A 81 -1.26 -3.95 -10.19
C PHE A 81 -1.75 -2.72 -10.96
N ASP A 82 -1.43 -2.61 -12.26
CA ASP A 82 -1.98 -1.56 -13.12
C ASP A 82 -3.51 -1.63 -13.16
N THR A 83 -4.06 -2.83 -13.32
CA THR A 83 -5.52 -3.06 -13.35
C THR A 83 -6.17 -2.79 -11.99
N VAL A 84 -5.62 -3.32 -10.90
CA VAL A 84 -6.14 -3.12 -9.54
C VAL A 84 -6.21 -1.63 -9.20
N THR A 85 -5.13 -0.90 -9.43
CA THR A 85 -5.08 0.53 -9.11
C THR A 85 -6.03 1.34 -9.99
N ALA A 86 -6.14 1.03 -11.28
CA ALA A 86 -7.13 1.67 -12.15
C ALA A 86 -8.57 1.45 -11.66
N ILE A 87 -8.92 0.23 -11.22
CA ILE A 87 -10.24 -0.07 -10.67
C ILE A 87 -10.49 0.72 -9.37
N LEU A 88 -9.53 0.71 -8.43
CA LEU A 88 -9.64 1.43 -7.16
C LEU A 88 -9.89 2.94 -7.35
N PHE A 89 -9.17 3.56 -8.28
CA PHE A 89 -9.34 4.98 -8.60
C PHE A 89 -10.67 5.31 -9.29
N GLY A 90 -11.41 4.30 -9.71
CA GLY A 90 -12.75 4.47 -10.26
C GLY A 90 -13.74 5.14 -9.30
N ALA A 91 -13.59 4.91 -7.99
CA ALA A 91 -14.44 5.50 -6.94
C ALA A 91 -13.87 6.80 -6.34
N THR A 92 -12.81 7.38 -6.93
CA THR A 92 -12.10 8.51 -6.34
C THR A 92 -12.60 9.85 -6.89
N ASN A 93 -13.03 10.73 -5.99
CA ASN A 93 -13.22 12.14 -6.29
C ASN A 93 -11.88 12.87 -6.20
N LEU A 94 -11.48 13.58 -7.25
CA LEU A 94 -10.26 14.39 -7.23
C LEU A 94 -10.60 15.88 -7.09
N TYR A 95 -10.11 16.49 -6.01
CA TYR A 95 -10.28 17.92 -5.75
C TYR A 95 -9.08 18.69 -6.32
N THR A 96 -9.34 19.53 -7.32
CA THR A 96 -8.32 20.35 -8.01
C THR A 96 -8.64 21.83 -7.82
N GLY A 97 -8.18 22.39 -6.71
CA GLY A 97 -8.48 23.78 -6.35
C GLY A 97 -9.97 24.00 -6.10
N LYS A 98 -10.69 24.57 -7.08
CA LYS A 98 -12.14 24.83 -7.00
C LYS A 98 -12.99 23.80 -7.74
N GLU A 99 -12.38 22.87 -8.48
CA GLU A 99 -13.08 21.87 -9.27
C GLU A 99 -13.00 20.50 -8.61
N VAL A 100 -14.08 19.72 -8.71
CA VAL A 100 -14.14 18.33 -8.26
C VAL A 100 -14.36 17.46 -9.48
N LEU A 101 -13.35 16.67 -9.85
CA LEU A 101 -13.53 15.57 -10.78
C LEU A 101 -14.23 14.46 -10.03
N LYS A 102 -15.50 14.25 -10.36
CA LYS A 102 -16.31 13.25 -9.68
C LYS A 102 -15.87 11.84 -10.04
N MET A 103 -16.03 10.95 -9.08
CA MET A 103 -15.85 9.51 -9.25
C MET A 103 -16.63 8.99 -10.45
N SER A 104 -16.04 8.05 -11.17
CA SER A 104 -16.67 7.40 -12.32
C SER A 104 -17.58 6.24 -11.90
N PHE A 105 -17.33 5.68 -10.72
CA PHE A 105 -18.01 4.50 -10.19
C PHE A 105 -18.39 4.68 -8.72
N THR A 106 -19.37 3.91 -8.27
CA THR A 106 -19.64 3.75 -6.84
C THR A 106 -18.63 2.80 -6.21
N VAL A 107 -18.48 2.87 -4.88
CA VAL A 107 -17.65 1.92 -4.11
C VAL A 107 -18.09 0.46 -4.36
N ASP A 108 -19.39 0.19 -4.40
CA ASP A 108 -19.92 -1.15 -4.70
C ASP A 108 -19.48 -1.65 -6.08
N THR A 109 -19.48 -0.77 -7.09
CA THR A 109 -19.04 -1.13 -8.45
C THR A 109 -17.55 -1.47 -8.46
N VAL A 110 -16.72 -0.67 -7.78
CA VAL A 110 -15.28 -0.94 -7.61
C VAL A 110 -15.06 -2.30 -6.95
N ILE A 111 -15.78 -2.60 -5.87
CA ILE A 111 -15.68 -3.90 -5.18
C ILE A 111 -16.08 -5.05 -6.10
N THR A 112 -17.15 -4.91 -6.88
CA THR A 112 -17.58 -5.92 -7.86
C THR A 112 -16.54 -6.15 -8.96
N GLU A 113 -15.93 -5.10 -9.49
CA GLU A 113 -14.87 -5.23 -10.50
C GLU A 113 -13.61 -5.88 -9.93
N LEU A 114 -13.20 -5.51 -8.71
CA LEU A 114 -12.08 -6.15 -8.01
C LEU A 114 -12.37 -7.63 -7.73
N GLN A 115 -13.58 -7.97 -7.29
CA GLN A 115 -14.01 -9.35 -7.10
C GLN A 115 -13.88 -10.13 -8.42
N ALA A 116 -14.43 -9.61 -9.51
CA ALA A 116 -14.36 -10.25 -10.81
C ALA A 116 -12.91 -10.41 -11.29
N LEU A 117 -12.03 -9.45 -10.99
CA LEU A 117 -10.60 -9.56 -11.26
C LEU A 117 -9.94 -10.69 -10.45
N PHE A 118 -10.25 -10.79 -9.15
CA PHE A 118 -9.73 -11.86 -8.29
C PHE A 118 -10.25 -13.24 -8.70
N GLU A 119 -11.50 -13.39 -9.14
CA GLU A 119 -12.07 -14.66 -9.58
C GLU A 119 -11.44 -15.18 -10.89
N ARG A 120 -10.91 -14.28 -11.74
CA ARG A 120 -10.13 -14.63 -12.94
C ARG A 120 -8.78 -15.23 -12.61
N TRP A 121 -8.26 -15.01 -11.40
CA TRP A 121 -7.03 -15.63 -10.95
C TRP A 121 -7.22 -17.14 -10.78
N LYS A 122 -6.22 -17.91 -11.22
CA LYS A 122 -6.10 -19.35 -11.02
C LYS A 122 -4.67 -19.67 -10.57
N PRO A 123 -4.41 -20.82 -9.94
CA PRO A 123 -3.06 -21.22 -9.51
C PRO A 123 -1.99 -21.21 -10.62
N GLY A 124 -2.40 -21.33 -11.89
CA GLY A 124 -1.52 -21.25 -13.07
C GLY A 124 -1.34 -19.85 -13.67
N GLY A 125 -1.90 -18.81 -13.05
CA GLY A 125 -1.90 -17.43 -13.55
C GLY A 125 -3.29 -16.86 -13.73
N ILE A 126 -3.34 -15.68 -14.33
CA ILE A 126 -4.60 -15.01 -14.59
C ILE A 126 -5.16 -15.56 -15.90
N SER A 127 -6.42 -16.00 -15.86
CA SER A 127 -7.10 -16.49 -17.06
C SER A 127 -7.60 -15.32 -17.92
N GLY A 128 -7.31 -15.37 -19.22
CA GLY A 128 -7.65 -14.31 -20.18
C GLY A 128 -6.61 -13.19 -20.27
N VAL A 129 -6.88 -12.21 -21.12
CA VAL A 129 -6.03 -11.01 -21.27
C VAL A 129 -6.42 -10.03 -20.16
N LEU A 130 -5.46 -9.65 -19.33
CA LEU A 130 -5.56 -8.42 -18.55
C LEU A 130 -5.29 -7.27 -19.50
N ASP A 131 -6.33 -6.62 -19.99
CA ASP A 131 -6.18 -5.32 -20.61
C ASP A 131 -6.76 -4.28 -19.63
N PRO A 132 -5.89 -3.52 -18.92
CA PRO A 132 -6.29 -2.47 -17.98
C PRO A 132 -7.24 -1.44 -18.61
N VAL A 133 -7.20 -1.29 -19.95
CA VAL A 133 -8.02 -0.34 -20.72
C VAL A 133 -9.39 -0.92 -21.07
N SER A 134 -9.53 -2.26 -21.12
CA SER A 134 -10.76 -2.92 -21.56
C SER A 134 -11.76 -3.18 -20.44
N SER A 135 -11.31 -3.31 -19.19
CA SER A 135 -12.18 -3.72 -18.07
C SER A 135 -12.81 -2.55 -17.32
N VAL A 136 -12.36 -1.30 -17.54
CA VAL A 136 -12.86 -0.13 -16.82
C VAL A 136 -13.12 1.00 -17.83
N SER A 137 -14.21 1.76 -17.65
CA SER A 137 -14.40 3.01 -18.41
C SER A 137 -13.17 3.91 -18.25
N PRO A 138 -12.73 4.63 -19.30
CA PRO A 138 -11.51 5.40 -19.25
C PRO A 138 -11.56 6.44 -18.12
N LEU A 139 -10.62 6.34 -17.18
CA LEU A 139 -10.44 7.31 -16.12
C LEU A 139 -10.11 8.69 -16.71
N ALA A 140 -10.54 9.75 -16.02
CA ALA A 140 -10.08 11.10 -16.36
C ALA A 140 -8.53 11.17 -16.30
N PRO A 141 -7.85 11.92 -17.18
CA PRO A 141 -6.39 11.88 -17.29
C PRO A 141 -5.62 12.11 -15.99
N LEU A 142 -6.10 13.01 -15.13
CA LEU A 142 -5.47 13.26 -13.82
C LEU A 142 -5.64 12.07 -12.86
N VAL A 143 -6.83 11.46 -12.84
CA VAL A 143 -7.12 10.27 -12.03
C VAL A 143 -6.31 9.07 -12.53
N ALA A 144 -6.16 8.94 -13.85
CA ALA A 144 -5.31 7.92 -14.46
C ALA A 144 -3.82 8.09 -14.09
N ALA A 145 -3.34 9.34 -14.00
CA ALA A 145 -1.96 9.63 -13.59
C ALA A 145 -1.71 9.28 -12.11
N ASP A 146 -2.69 9.52 -11.23
CA ASP A 146 -2.62 9.10 -9.83
C ASP A 146 -2.64 7.57 -9.71
N ALA A 147 -3.53 6.88 -10.42
CA ALA A 147 -3.56 5.42 -10.49
C ALA A 147 -2.20 4.85 -10.94
N ALA A 148 -1.62 5.40 -12.01
CA ALA A 148 -0.30 4.99 -12.50
C ALA A 148 0.83 5.26 -11.50
N THR A 149 0.74 6.35 -10.72
CA THR A 149 1.69 6.65 -9.65
C THR A 149 1.64 5.59 -8.54
N MET A 150 0.44 5.18 -8.14
CA MET A 150 0.25 4.12 -7.17
C MET A 150 0.72 2.75 -7.69
N ALA A 151 0.40 2.42 -8.94
CA ALA A 151 0.83 1.17 -9.57
C ALA A 151 2.36 1.08 -9.62
N GLN A 152 3.00 2.16 -10.06
CA GLN A 152 4.46 2.26 -10.06
C GLN A 152 5.04 2.08 -8.65
N ALA A 153 4.40 2.64 -7.62
CA ALA A 153 4.85 2.45 -6.25
C ALA A 153 4.75 0.98 -5.80
N ALA A 154 3.66 0.28 -6.16
CA ALA A 154 3.52 -1.14 -5.93
C ALA A 154 4.64 -1.94 -6.64
N HIS A 155 4.93 -1.66 -7.92
CA HIS A 155 6.00 -2.36 -8.64
C HIS A 155 7.38 -2.08 -8.03
N LEU A 156 7.67 -0.82 -7.72
CA LEU A 156 8.95 -0.42 -7.13
C LEU A 156 9.11 -0.97 -5.70
N PHE A 157 8.02 -1.18 -4.97
CA PHE A 157 8.06 -1.84 -3.66
C PHE A 157 8.52 -3.29 -3.81
N ILE A 158 7.89 -4.04 -4.71
CA ILE A 158 8.29 -5.42 -5.00
C ILE A 158 9.75 -5.49 -5.47
N LEU A 159 10.14 -4.61 -6.40
CA LEU A 159 11.52 -4.57 -6.85
C LEU A 159 12.50 -4.25 -5.71
N SER A 160 12.15 -3.32 -4.82
CA SER A 160 12.98 -2.98 -3.67
C SER A 160 13.09 -4.13 -2.67
N HIS A 161 12.03 -4.92 -2.50
CA HIS A 161 12.04 -6.15 -1.72
C HIS A 161 13.02 -7.18 -2.31
N GLU A 162 12.95 -7.42 -3.62
CA GLU A 162 13.86 -8.33 -4.33
C GLU A 162 15.33 -7.87 -4.27
N LEU A 163 15.58 -6.56 -4.29
CA LEU A 163 16.91 -6.01 -4.04
C LEU A 163 17.43 -6.33 -2.63
N GLY A 164 16.53 -6.44 -1.65
CA GLY A 164 16.83 -6.96 -0.31
C GLY A 164 17.35 -8.41 -0.34
N HIS A 165 16.77 -9.28 -1.17
CA HIS A 165 17.28 -10.64 -1.35
C HIS A 165 18.68 -10.67 -1.93
N VAL A 166 18.99 -9.79 -2.89
CA VAL A 166 20.35 -9.63 -3.40
C VAL A 166 21.30 -9.16 -2.30
N PHE A 167 20.88 -8.19 -1.49
CA PHE A 167 21.69 -7.66 -0.40
C PHE A 167 22.03 -8.70 0.67
N TYR A 168 21.06 -9.55 1.04
CA TYR A 168 21.24 -10.59 2.05
C TYR A 168 21.83 -11.89 1.51
N TYR A 169 22.13 -11.96 0.21
CA TYR A 169 22.72 -13.15 -0.38
C TYR A 169 24.18 -13.31 0.08
N CYS A 170 24.40 -14.35 0.89
CA CYS A 170 25.73 -14.84 1.21
C CYS A 170 25.99 -16.11 0.36
N PRO A 171 27.00 -16.11 -0.52
CA PRO A 171 27.44 -17.35 -1.16
C PRO A 171 27.84 -18.35 -0.06
N LEU A 172 27.37 -19.59 -0.15
CA LEU A 172 27.87 -20.65 0.71
C LEU A 172 29.29 -20.98 0.25
N ASP A 173 30.27 -20.93 1.16
CA ASP A 173 31.65 -21.41 0.93
C ASP A 173 31.73 -22.95 0.75
N ASN A 174 30.61 -23.61 0.48
CA ASN A 174 30.54 -25.05 0.39
C ASN A 174 31.07 -25.53 -0.97
N ASP A 175 32.23 -26.15 -0.93
CA ASP A 175 32.93 -26.88 -2.00
C ASP A 175 32.11 -28.06 -2.59
N ASP A 176 30.87 -28.27 -2.15
CA ASP A 176 30.02 -29.41 -2.52
C ASP A 176 29.13 -29.18 -3.75
N GLY A 177 29.18 -27.99 -4.36
CA GLY A 177 28.47 -27.70 -5.60
C GLY A 177 26.95 -27.65 -5.48
N SER A 178 26.38 -27.76 -4.28
CA SER A 178 24.94 -27.62 -4.04
C SER A 178 24.58 -26.16 -3.70
N ALA A 179 24.63 -25.31 -4.72
CA ALA A 179 24.28 -23.89 -4.61
C ALA A 179 22.76 -23.68 -4.45
N SER A 180 22.19 -24.05 -3.30
CA SER A 180 20.90 -23.51 -2.89
C SER A 180 21.11 -22.12 -2.30
N ALA A 181 20.42 -21.11 -2.84
CA ALA A 181 20.48 -19.77 -2.27
C ALA A 181 19.96 -19.80 -0.82
N PRO A 182 20.61 -19.08 0.11
CA PRO A 182 20.13 -19.02 1.48
C PRO A 182 18.71 -18.49 1.52
N ILE A 183 17.82 -19.23 2.19
CA ILE A 183 16.47 -18.77 2.51
C ILE A 183 16.62 -17.59 3.49
N LEU A 184 16.05 -16.43 3.17
CA LEU A 184 16.06 -15.30 4.08
C LEU A 184 15.32 -15.68 5.37
N THR A 185 15.86 -15.20 6.49
CA THR A 185 15.12 -15.28 7.76
C THR A 185 13.90 -14.36 7.71
N ARG A 186 12.87 -14.68 8.50
CA ARG A 186 11.68 -13.82 8.68
C ARG A 186 12.03 -12.37 9.02
N ALA A 187 13.11 -12.14 9.78
CA ALA A 187 13.55 -10.80 10.13
C ALA A 187 14.13 -10.05 8.91
N GLN A 188 14.87 -10.73 8.03
CA GLN A 188 15.43 -10.13 6.81
C GLN A 188 14.33 -9.84 5.77
N GLU A 189 13.30 -10.68 5.69
CA GLU A 189 12.10 -10.44 4.87
C GLU A 189 11.40 -9.13 5.30
N PHE A 190 11.19 -8.95 6.61
CA PHE A 190 10.61 -7.71 7.13
C PHE A 190 11.53 -6.50 6.98
N ASP A 191 12.86 -6.65 7.06
CA ASP A 191 13.78 -5.54 6.82
C ASP A 191 13.82 -5.14 5.33
N ALA A 192 13.73 -6.11 4.41
CA ALA A 192 13.61 -5.84 2.98
C ALA A 192 12.34 -5.04 2.67
N ASP A 193 11.20 -5.40 3.27
CA ASP A 193 9.95 -4.65 3.20
C ASP A 193 10.08 -3.23 3.77
N ALA A 194 10.59 -3.11 4.98
CA ALA A 194 10.76 -1.82 5.64
C ALA A 194 11.70 -0.89 4.86
N THR A 195 12.78 -1.43 4.29
CA THR A 195 13.72 -0.69 3.44
C THR A 195 13.07 -0.26 2.14
N GLY A 196 12.34 -1.16 1.46
CA GLY A 196 11.60 -0.82 0.24
C GLY A 196 10.59 0.30 0.46
N MET A 197 9.77 0.20 1.50
CA MET A 197 8.80 1.25 1.86
C MET A 197 9.48 2.59 2.17
N ARG A 198 10.56 2.60 2.96
CA ARG A 198 11.29 3.84 3.29
C ARG A 198 11.88 4.51 2.06
N ASN A 199 12.49 3.75 1.16
CA ASN A 199 13.08 4.27 -0.07
C ASN A 199 12.00 4.92 -0.95
N LEU A 200 10.85 4.27 -1.09
CA LEU A 200 9.74 4.84 -1.84
C LEU A 200 9.25 6.17 -1.26
N ILE A 201 9.03 6.24 0.05
CA ILE A 201 8.57 7.48 0.68
C ILE A 201 9.62 8.60 0.49
N ARG A 202 10.92 8.30 0.63
CA ARG A 202 12.01 9.28 0.44
C ARG A 202 12.12 9.81 -0.98
N MET A 203 11.82 8.96 -1.97
CA MET A 203 11.83 9.34 -3.38
C MET A 203 10.63 10.23 -3.78
N ALA A 204 9.63 10.40 -2.91
CA ALA A 204 8.49 11.27 -3.17
C ALA A 204 8.90 12.75 -3.24
N ARG A 205 8.35 13.51 -4.20
CA ARG A 205 8.63 14.94 -4.37
C ARG A 205 7.66 15.84 -3.60
N SER A 206 6.58 15.26 -3.09
CA SER A 206 5.54 15.97 -2.35
C SER A 206 4.88 15.04 -1.33
N GLY A 207 4.15 15.61 -0.36
CA GLY A 207 3.37 14.83 0.60
C GLY A 207 2.26 13.99 -0.08
N GLY A 208 1.64 14.50 -1.14
CA GLY A 208 0.66 13.74 -1.93
C GLY A 208 1.28 12.52 -2.60
N GLU A 209 2.44 12.69 -3.22
CA GLU A 209 3.18 11.57 -3.82
C GLU A 209 3.63 10.55 -2.75
N ALA A 210 4.02 10.99 -1.56
CA ALA A 210 4.36 10.10 -0.45
C ALA A 210 3.15 9.25 -0.02
N ARG A 211 1.96 9.86 0.13
CA ARG A 211 0.70 9.16 0.42
C ARG A 211 0.41 8.08 -0.61
N MET A 212 0.54 8.43 -1.89
CA MET A 212 0.33 7.53 -3.02
C MET A 212 1.29 6.36 -3.03
N ARG A 213 2.56 6.62 -2.71
CA ARG A 213 3.58 5.58 -2.64
C ARG A 213 3.36 4.63 -1.49
N PHE A 214 3.04 5.14 -0.30
CA PHE A 214 2.69 4.31 0.84
C PHE A 214 1.44 3.47 0.58
N ALA A 215 0.42 4.05 -0.04
CA ALA A 215 -0.77 3.32 -0.45
C ALA A 215 -0.45 2.20 -1.45
N GLY A 216 0.45 2.41 -2.42
CA GLY A 216 0.91 1.36 -3.33
C GLY A 216 1.60 0.18 -2.60
N VAL A 217 2.36 0.46 -1.53
CA VAL A 217 2.93 -0.59 -0.67
C VAL A 217 1.81 -1.41 -0.02
N MET A 218 0.86 -0.74 0.65
CA MET A 218 -0.25 -1.44 1.33
C MET A 218 -1.11 -2.25 0.35
N VAL A 219 -1.45 -1.67 -0.81
CA VAL A 219 -2.23 -2.32 -1.87
C VAL A 219 -1.53 -3.58 -2.36
N SER A 220 -0.22 -3.54 -2.62
CA SER A 220 0.50 -4.71 -3.12
C SER A 220 0.50 -5.89 -2.14
N LEU A 221 0.74 -5.63 -0.85
CA LEU A 221 0.68 -6.65 0.20
C LEU A 221 -0.75 -7.17 0.42
N ARG A 222 -1.76 -6.30 0.36
CA ARG A 222 -3.17 -6.73 0.48
C ARG A 222 -3.61 -7.58 -0.70
N VAL A 223 -3.21 -7.25 -1.93
CA VAL A 223 -3.43 -8.11 -3.10
C VAL A 223 -2.83 -9.50 -2.88
N PHE A 224 -1.59 -9.58 -2.38
CA PHE A 224 -0.98 -10.88 -2.05
C PHE A 224 -1.70 -11.61 -0.93
N ALA A 225 -2.21 -10.90 0.08
CA ALA A 225 -3.03 -11.52 1.13
C ALA A 225 -4.31 -12.13 0.55
N VAL A 226 -4.99 -11.43 -0.38
CA VAL A 226 -6.17 -11.98 -1.07
C VAL A 226 -5.80 -13.21 -1.90
N PHE A 227 -4.69 -13.18 -2.64
CA PHE A 227 -4.23 -14.36 -3.38
C PHE A 227 -3.92 -15.54 -2.45
N ALA A 228 -3.28 -15.31 -1.31
CA ALA A 228 -3.05 -16.36 -0.31
C ALA A 228 -4.36 -16.99 0.14
N SER A 229 -5.37 -16.17 0.46
CA SER A 229 -6.70 -16.65 0.86
C SER A 229 -7.41 -17.43 -0.25
N LEU A 230 -7.22 -17.05 -1.52
CA LEU A 230 -7.73 -17.78 -2.70
C LEU A 230 -6.94 -19.07 -2.99
N GLY A 231 -5.95 -19.42 -2.17
CA GLY A 231 -5.19 -20.66 -2.28
C GLY A 231 -3.88 -20.54 -3.06
N HIS A 232 -3.39 -19.32 -3.33
CA HIS A 232 -2.03 -19.17 -3.85
C HIS A 232 -1.01 -19.57 -2.79
N THR A 233 -0.19 -20.56 -3.13
CA THR A 233 0.97 -20.92 -2.32
C THR A 233 2.15 -20.06 -2.74
N PHE A 234 2.43 -19.02 -1.97
CA PHE A 234 3.75 -18.39 -2.00
C PHE A 234 4.78 -19.44 -1.54
N PRO A 235 6.01 -19.40 -2.05
CA PRO A 235 7.06 -20.29 -1.56
C PRO A 235 7.21 -20.17 -0.02
N ASN A 236 7.44 -21.30 0.67
CA ASN A 236 7.37 -21.41 2.14
C ASN A 236 8.46 -20.62 2.89
N ASP A 237 9.31 -19.91 2.16
CA ASP A 237 10.38 -19.04 2.66
C ASP A 237 9.89 -17.63 3.04
N HIS A 238 8.72 -17.19 2.57
CA HIS A 238 8.19 -15.88 2.90
C HIS A 238 7.15 -15.90 4.04
N PRO A 239 7.16 -14.90 4.96
CA PRO A 239 6.09 -14.68 5.91
C PRO A 239 4.75 -14.43 5.20
N GLN A 240 3.64 -14.72 5.88
CA GLN A 240 2.31 -14.49 5.32
C GLN A 240 2.14 -13.00 4.95
N PRO A 241 1.53 -12.65 3.80
CA PRO A 241 1.40 -11.26 3.37
C PRO A 241 0.69 -10.35 4.39
N ILE A 242 -0.25 -10.88 5.17
CA ILE A 242 -0.92 -10.13 6.22
C ILE A 242 0.01 -9.75 7.38
N ASP A 243 0.95 -10.62 7.75
CA ASP A 243 1.97 -10.31 8.76
C ASP A 243 2.91 -9.22 8.26
N ARG A 244 3.27 -9.28 6.97
CA ARG A 244 4.10 -8.27 6.30
C ARG A 244 3.40 -6.91 6.26
N LEU A 245 2.08 -6.88 6.05
CA LEU A 245 1.29 -5.65 6.08
C LEU A 245 1.35 -4.97 7.45
N HIS A 246 1.13 -5.71 8.54
CA HIS A 246 1.26 -5.16 9.90
C HIS A 246 2.69 -4.69 10.22
N ALA A 247 3.69 -5.42 9.72
CA ALA A 247 5.09 -5.01 9.85
C ALA A 247 5.36 -3.69 9.10
N ILE A 248 4.82 -3.52 7.90
CA ILE A 248 4.91 -2.26 7.13
C ILE A 248 4.28 -1.09 7.87
N GLU A 249 3.10 -1.27 8.46
CA GLU A 249 2.44 -0.22 9.25
C GLU A 249 3.31 0.20 10.44
N SER A 250 3.87 -0.76 11.15
CA SER A 250 4.78 -0.52 12.28
C SER A 250 6.06 0.19 11.83
N SER A 251 6.66 -0.24 10.72
CA SER A 251 7.85 0.40 10.13
C SER A 251 7.55 1.82 9.66
N ALA A 252 6.38 2.07 9.07
CA ALA A 252 6.00 3.41 8.61
C ALA A 252 5.81 4.38 9.79
N ARG A 253 5.19 3.92 10.88
CA ARG A 253 5.09 4.70 12.13
C ARG A 253 6.46 5.05 12.69
N ALA A 254 7.39 4.08 12.73
CA ALA A 254 8.75 4.30 13.22
C ALA A 254 9.59 5.19 12.30
N PHE A 255 9.30 5.20 11.00
CA PHE A 255 9.98 6.04 10.02
C PHE A 255 9.51 7.51 10.06
N CYS A 256 8.23 7.74 10.36
CA CYS A 256 7.66 9.07 10.47
C CYS A 256 8.23 9.82 11.68
N SER A 257 8.49 11.13 11.52
CA SER A 257 9.01 11.95 12.62
C SER A 257 8.00 12.14 13.75
N THR A 258 6.71 12.17 13.40
CA THR A 258 5.60 12.26 14.36
C THR A 258 4.48 11.30 14.00
N GLU A 259 3.62 10.98 14.98
CA GLU A 259 2.42 10.17 14.76
C GLU A 259 1.44 10.86 13.78
N ARG A 260 1.41 12.21 13.75
CA ARG A 260 0.60 12.98 12.78
C ARG A 260 1.09 12.83 11.34
N ASP A 261 2.40 12.69 11.12
CA ASP A 261 2.94 12.46 9.78
C ASP A 261 2.47 11.10 9.24
N TYR A 262 2.51 10.07 10.09
CA TYR A 262 1.97 8.76 9.75
C TYR A 262 0.47 8.82 9.41
N TRP A 263 -0.33 9.51 10.23
CA TRP A 263 -1.76 9.64 9.97
C TRP A 263 -2.13 10.56 8.80
N SER A 264 -1.19 11.40 8.36
CA SER A 264 -1.31 12.15 7.11
C SER A 264 -0.97 11.28 5.89
N LEU A 265 -0.09 10.29 6.08
CA LEU A 265 0.39 9.37 5.05
C LEU A 265 -0.62 8.26 4.72
N SER A 266 -1.27 7.70 5.74
CA SER A 266 -1.98 6.42 5.67
C SER A 266 -3.41 6.38 5.10
N PRO A 267 -4.21 7.47 5.01
CA PRO A 267 -5.63 7.35 4.67
C PRO A 267 -5.96 6.66 3.35
N ILE A 268 -5.23 6.98 2.28
CA ILE A 268 -5.45 6.35 0.97
C ILE A 268 -5.16 4.85 1.03
N GLY A 269 -4.09 4.47 1.74
CA GLY A 269 -3.70 3.08 1.94
C GLY A 269 -4.79 2.28 2.62
N TYR A 270 -5.28 2.74 3.77
CA TYR A 270 -6.37 2.06 4.50
C TYR A 270 -7.67 1.98 3.72
N ALA A 271 -8.06 3.04 3.00
CA ALA A 271 -9.30 3.05 2.23
C ALA A 271 -9.28 1.99 1.11
N TYR A 272 -8.18 1.88 0.37
CA TYR A 272 -8.06 0.90 -0.71
C TYR A 272 -7.79 -0.52 -0.21
N GLU A 273 -7.03 -0.65 0.87
CA GLU A 273 -6.81 -1.91 1.56
C GLU A 273 -8.13 -2.57 1.99
N GLU A 274 -9.05 -1.78 2.56
CA GLU A 274 -10.40 -2.24 2.88
C GLU A 274 -11.19 -2.69 1.64
N MET A 275 -11.22 -1.88 0.57
CA MET A 275 -11.95 -2.25 -0.65
C MET A 275 -11.45 -3.58 -1.22
N LEU A 276 -10.12 -3.81 -1.19
CA LEU A 276 -9.50 -5.06 -1.60
C LEU A 276 -9.86 -6.22 -0.67
N GLU A 277 -9.90 -6.00 0.64
CA GLU A 277 -10.32 -7.04 1.59
C GLU A 277 -11.78 -7.45 1.38
N VAL A 278 -12.70 -6.49 1.21
CA VAL A 278 -14.10 -6.78 0.91
C VAL A 278 -14.22 -7.55 -0.41
N ALA A 279 -13.51 -7.11 -1.46
CA ALA A 279 -13.51 -7.80 -2.75
C ALA A 279 -12.95 -9.22 -2.65
N GLY A 280 -11.88 -9.42 -1.87
CA GLY A 280 -11.31 -10.73 -1.60
C GLY A 280 -12.26 -11.67 -0.84
N LEU A 281 -12.95 -11.17 0.19
CA LEU A 281 -13.96 -11.93 0.92
C LEU A 281 -15.11 -12.35 0.00
N LYS A 282 -15.60 -11.44 -0.86
CA LYS A 282 -16.63 -11.77 -1.85
C LYS A 282 -16.16 -12.81 -2.86
N ALA A 283 -14.91 -12.73 -3.33
CA ALA A 283 -14.33 -13.72 -4.23
C ALA A 283 -14.20 -15.12 -3.58
N LEU A 284 -14.12 -15.19 -2.25
CA LEU A 284 -14.19 -16.43 -1.47
C LEU A 284 -15.63 -16.91 -1.22
N GLY A 285 -16.64 -16.18 -1.68
CA GLY A 285 -18.05 -16.45 -1.40
C GLY A 285 -18.48 -16.09 0.02
N SER A 286 -17.68 -15.31 0.75
CA SER A 286 -18.05 -14.80 2.08
C SER A 286 -18.87 -13.51 1.96
N SER A 287 -19.87 -13.39 2.84
CA SER A 287 -20.64 -12.15 3.07
C SER A 287 -20.12 -11.37 4.28
N ASP A 288 -19.01 -11.80 4.89
CA ASP A 288 -18.44 -11.15 6.06
C ASP A 288 -17.93 -9.76 5.70
N ARG A 289 -17.94 -8.88 6.70
CA ARG A 289 -17.29 -7.58 6.62
C ARG A 289 -15.89 -7.68 7.22
N PRO A 290 -14.91 -6.93 6.67
CA PRO A 290 -13.65 -6.71 7.35
C PRO A 290 -13.87 -6.29 8.79
N ALA A 291 -13.11 -6.87 9.72
CA ALA A 291 -13.12 -6.42 11.10
C ALA A 291 -12.66 -4.94 11.15
N LEU A 292 -13.44 -4.11 11.84
CA LEU A 292 -13.04 -2.75 12.15
C LEU A 292 -11.96 -2.82 13.23
N ASN A 293 -10.78 -2.30 12.93
CA ASN A 293 -9.73 -2.08 13.92
C ASN A 293 -9.56 -0.58 14.18
N ALA A 294 -8.90 -0.24 15.29
CA ALA A 294 -8.76 1.15 15.71
C ALA A 294 -8.01 2.00 14.67
N ASP A 295 -7.06 1.41 13.95
CA ASP A 295 -6.26 2.13 12.97
C ASP A 295 -7.06 2.51 11.73
N ARG A 296 -7.82 1.57 11.17
CA ARG A 296 -8.75 1.81 10.05
C ARG A 296 -9.80 2.85 10.42
N MET A 297 -10.43 2.66 11.57
CA MET A 297 -11.49 3.55 12.03
C MET A 297 -10.97 4.97 12.30
N PHE A 298 -9.80 5.10 12.94
CA PHE A 298 -9.17 6.39 13.13
C PHE A 298 -8.74 7.01 11.79
N SER A 299 -8.20 6.21 10.85
CA SER A 299 -7.80 6.70 9.53
C SER A 299 -8.98 7.25 8.74
N ARG A 300 -10.13 6.56 8.75
CA ARG A 300 -11.39 7.04 8.15
C ARG A 300 -11.85 8.35 8.79
N MET A 301 -11.94 8.39 10.12
CA MET A 301 -12.30 9.62 10.84
C MET A 301 -11.37 10.77 10.49
N SER A 302 -10.06 10.53 10.50
CA SER A 302 -9.02 11.50 10.13
C SER A 302 -9.21 12.00 8.69
N SER A 303 -9.56 11.12 7.74
CA SER A 303 -9.81 11.48 6.34
C SER A 303 -11.06 12.33 6.16
N VAL A 304 -12.17 11.95 6.81
CA VAL A 304 -13.44 12.68 6.70
C VAL A 304 -13.32 14.05 7.37
N LEU A 305 -12.62 14.14 8.51
CA LEU A 305 -12.29 15.41 9.16
C LEU A 305 -11.39 16.29 8.29
N GLU A 306 -10.44 15.70 7.56
CA GLU A 306 -9.59 16.45 6.61
C GLU A 306 -10.42 17.08 5.50
N GLU A 307 -11.36 16.35 4.92
CA GLU A 307 -12.24 16.88 3.87
C GLU A 307 -13.23 17.92 4.41
N ALA A 308 -13.73 17.75 5.64
CA ALA A 308 -14.53 18.78 6.31
C ALA A 308 -13.72 20.05 6.61
N ALA A 309 -12.48 19.91 7.08
CA ALA A 309 -11.58 21.04 7.34
C ALA A 309 -11.22 21.82 6.07
N LYS A 310 -11.19 21.15 4.91
CA LYS A 310 -11.01 21.79 3.59
C LYS A 310 -12.30 22.44 3.05
N GLY A 311 -13.45 22.19 3.69
CA GLY A 311 -14.76 22.62 3.22
C GLY A 311 -15.31 21.79 2.05
N SER A 312 -14.70 20.65 1.74
CA SER A 312 -15.17 19.71 0.71
C SER A 312 -16.42 18.96 1.15
N VAL A 313 -16.57 18.72 2.46
CA VAL A 313 -17.65 17.95 3.08
C VAL A 313 -18.31 18.78 4.20
N PRO A 314 -19.64 18.91 4.26
CA PRO A 314 -20.33 19.55 5.38
C PRO A 314 -20.06 18.85 6.72
N HIS A 315 -20.01 19.60 7.82
CA HIS A 315 -19.77 19.03 9.15
C HIS A 315 -20.81 17.97 9.57
N SER A 316 -22.06 18.10 9.13
CA SER A 316 -23.12 17.13 9.40
C SER A 316 -22.86 15.77 8.74
N GLU A 317 -22.28 15.77 7.53
CA GLU A 317 -21.97 14.54 6.80
C GLU A 317 -20.81 13.75 7.44
N VAL A 318 -20.02 14.40 8.30
CA VAL A 318 -18.99 13.71 9.10
C VAL A 318 -19.63 12.68 10.03
N LEU A 319 -20.73 13.07 10.70
CA LEU A 319 -21.46 12.18 11.60
C LEU A 319 -22.11 11.04 10.80
N ASP A 320 -22.77 11.35 9.69
CA ASP A 320 -23.44 10.35 8.85
C ASP A 320 -22.46 9.31 8.31
N THR A 321 -21.24 9.73 7.95
CA THR A 321 -20.19 8.83 7.46
C THR A 321 -19.64 7.92 8.56
N MET A 322 -19.43 8.46 9.77
CA MET A 322 -18.78 7.72 10.86
C MET A 322 -19.75 6.93 11.75
N ASN A 323 -21.02 7.30 11.80
CA ASN A 323 -22.03 6.65 12.66
C ASN A 323 -22.18 5.13 12.40
N PRO A 324 -22.16 4.63 11.14
CA PRO A 324 -22.16 3.19 10.90
C PRO A 324 -20.97 2.48 11.56
N ASP A 325 -19.77 3.04 11.45
CA ASP A 325 -18.57 2.46 12.04
C ASP A 325 -18.64 2.45 13.57
N PHE A 326 -19.08 3.55 14.18
CA PHE A 326 -19.24 3.63 15.63
C PHE A 326 -20.32 2.69 16.19
N ARG A 327 -21.36 2.40 15.40
CA ARG A 327 -22.41 1.45 15.81
C ARG A 327 -21.94 0.01 15.71
N ASP A 328 -21.16 -0.31 14.68
CA ASP A 328 -20.77 -1.68 14.35
C ASP A 328 -19.44 -2.09 15.03
N ALA A 329 -18.67 -1.14 15.60
CA ALA A 329 -17.40 -1.40 16.27
C ALA A 329 -17.53 -1.86 17.73
N ASP A 330 -16.59 -2.72 18.16
CA ASP A 330 -16.46 -3.13 19.55
C ASP A 330 -16.07 -1.94 20.46
N PRO A 331 -16.56 -1.89 21.72
CA PRO A 331 -16.23 -0.80 22.65
C PRO A 331 -14.72 -0.58 22.86
N GLU A 332 -13.92 -1.64 22.83
CA GLU A 332 -12.46 -1.55 22.94
C GLU A 332 -11.84 -0.81 21.76
N VAL A 333 -12.33 -1.05 20.54
CA VAL A 333 -11.90 -0.34 19.33
C VAL A 333 -12.25 1.14 19.45
N ILE A 334 -13.46 1.46 19.92
CA ILE A 334 -13.90 2.85 20.13
C ILE A 334 -13.02 3.54 21.19
N GLU A 335 -12.65 2.86 22.28
CA GLU A 335 -11.76 3.40 23.32
C GLU A 335 -10.36 3.70 22.75
N GLN A 336 -9.78 2.80 21.96
CA GLN A 336 -8.49 3.01 21.29
C GLN A 336 -8.53 4.17 20.28
N VAL A 337 -9.61 4.28 19.51
CA VAL A 337 -9.83 5.41 18.59
C VAL A 337 -9.96 6.72 19.36
N ALA A 338 -10.70 6.74 20.47
CA ALA A 338 -10.84 7.92 21.33
C ALA A 338 -9.50 8.36 21.93
N VAL A 339 -8.66 7.42 22.38
CA VAL A 339 -7.30 7.71 22.89
C VAL A 339 -6.42 8.31 21.79
N THR A 340 -6.49 7.76 20.58
CA THR A 340 -5.74 8.29 19.43
C THR A 340 -6.26 9.66 19.03
N ALA A 341 -7.57 9.87 18.98
CA ALA A 341 -8.19 11.15 18.68
C ALA A 341 -7.83 12.23 19.69
N ALA A 342 -7.87 11.92 21.00
CA ALA A 342 -7.48 12.85 22.04
C ALA A 342 -6.02 13.31 21.88
N ARG A 343 -5.10 12.39 21.56
CA ARG A 343 -3.69 12.71 21.30
C ARG A 343 -3.50 13.54 20.02
N MET A 344 -4.22 13.23 18.95
CA MET A 344 -4.06 13.87 17.65
C MET A 344 -4.77 15.23 17.55
N PHE A 345 -5.88 15.41 18.28
CA PHE A 345 -6.74 16.60 18.30
C PHE A 345 -6.76 17.29 19.69
N PRO A 346 -5.60 17.70 20.23
CA PRO A 346 -5.50 18.26 21.57
C PRO A 346 -6.19 19.62 21.69
N PRO A 347 -6.45 20.09 22.93
CA PRO A 347 -7.15 21.35 23.22
C PRO A 347 -6.39 22.59 22.82
N VAL A 348 -5.11 22.56 23.12
CA VAL A 348 -4.15 23.53 22.65
C VAL A 348 -3.42 22.90 21.46
N SER A 349 -3.38 23.62 20.34
CA SER A 349 -2.70 23.14 19.14
C SER A 349 -1.23 22.80 19.46
N ARG A 350 -0.75 21.69 18.93
CA ARG A 350 0.65 21.28 18.98
C ARG A 350 1.30 21.57 17.63
N GLU A 351 2.49 22.16 17.66
CA GLU A 351 3.33 22.34 16.47
C GLU A 351 3.84 20.97 15.96
N THR A 352 3.97 20.84 14.64
CA THR A 352 4.57 19.71 13.92
C THR A 352 5.79 20.21 13.14
N THR A 353 6.38 19.36 12.31
CA THR A 353 7.54 19.69 11.48
C THR A 353 7.19 20.55 10.25
N SER A 354 5.90 20.78 10.00
CA SER A 354 5.39 21.52 8.83
C SER A 354 4.23 22.45 9.21
N SER A 355 4.42 23.76 8.99
CA SER A 355 3.41 24.78 9.29
C SER A 355 2.10 24.57 8.51
N GLY A 356 2.17 23.98 7.31
CA GLY A 356 0.99 23.63 6.52
C GLY A 356 0.21 22.45 7.11
N GLN A 357 0.91 21.43 7.62
CA GLN A 357 0.27 20.32 8.32
C GLN A 357 -0.28 20.78 9.67
N ASP A 358 0.37 21.71 10.35
CA ASP A 358 -0.12 22.30 11.61
C ASP A 358 -1.48 22.97 11.44
N ALA A 359 -1.61 23.82 10.41
CA ALA A 359 -2.87 24.46 10.10
C ALA A 359 -3.97 23.43 9.84
N LEU A 360 -3.69 22.41 9.02
CA LEU A 360 -4.67 21.36 8.72
C LEU A 360 -5.06 20.57 9.98
N TRP A 361 -4.11 20.14 10.80
CA TRP A 361 -4.39 19.40 12.03
C TRP A 361 -5.15 20.26 13.05
N ALA A 362 -4.87 21.56 13.13
CA ALA A 362 -5.61 22.49 13.97
C ALA A 362 -7.07 22.64 13.49
N GLU A 363 -7.31 22.79 12.19
CA GLU A 363 -8.67 22.82 11.65
C GLU A 363 -9.41 21.49 11.86
N LYS A 364 -8.77 20.34 11.61
CA LYS A 364 -9.34 19.03 11.92
C LYS A 364 -9.72 18.90 13.41
N ALA A 365 -8.89 19.41 14.31
CA ALA A 365 -9.17 19.42 15.73
C ALA A 365 -10.38 20.29 16.08
N LYS A 366 -10.54 21.46 15.45
CA LYS A 366 -11.73 22.31 15.61
C LYS A 366 -13.00 21.60 15.14
N VAL A 367 -12.96 20.98 13.96
CA VAL A 367 -14.09 20.20 13.43
C VAL A 367 -14.43 19.07 14.39
N TYR A 368 -13.47 18.22 14.75
CA TYR A 368 -13.67 17.10 15.69
C TYR A 368 -14.31 17.55 17.01
N ARG A 369 -13.83 18.65 17.60
CA ARG A 369 -14.36 19.21 18.84
C ARG A 369 -15.77 19.73 18.71
N SER A 370 -16.10 20.36 17.58
CA SER A 370 -17.46 20.85 17.32
C SER A 370 -18.49 19.72 17.26
N LEU A 371 -18.05 18.48 16.99
CA LEU A 371 -18.88 17.28 16.92
C LEU A 371 -18.98 16.53 18.27
N ILE A 372 -18.20 16.91 19.29
CA ILE A 372 -18.31 16.32 20.63
C ILE A 372 -19.72 16.60 21.18
N GLY A 373 -20.39 15.56 21.69
CA GLY A 373 -21.78 15.65 22.13
C GLY A 373 -22.81 15.39 21.03
N GLN A 374 -22.38 15.29 19.76
CA GLN A 374 -23.24 14.91 18.63
C GLN A 374 -23.06 13.45 18.19
N TRP A 375 -22.04 12.76 18.71
CA TRP A 375 -21.87 11.32 18.52
C TRP A 375 -22.96 10.52 19.24
N PRO A 376 -23.14 9.22 18.93
CA PRO A 376 -24.00 8.34 19.72
C PRO A 376 -23.61 8.33 21.20
N ASP A 377 -24.58 8.21 22.12
CA ASP A 377 -24.37 8.34 23.57
C ASP A 377 -23.26 7.42 24.13
N ALA A 378 -23.18 6.18 23.64
CA ALA A 378 -22.14 5.22 24.04
C ALA A 378 -20.74 5.72 23.66
N VAL A 379 -20.60 6.28 22.45
CA VAL A 379 -19.35 6.85 21.94
C VAL A 379 -18.98 8.10 22.71
N ASN A 380 -19.94 9.01 22.93
CA ASN A 380 -19.73 10.22 23.73
C ASN A 380 -19.24 9.87 25.14
N THR A 381 -19.82 8.85 25.78
CA THR A 381 -19.40 8.40 27.12
C THR A 381 -17.93 7.99 27.14
N ILE A 382 -17.50 7.21 26.14
CA ILE A 382 -16.11 6.77 26.00
C ILE A 382 -15.19 7.97 25.72
N ILE A 383 -15.56 8.84 24.77
CA ILE A 383 -14.76 10.02 24.41
C ILE A 383 -14.58 10.94 25.62
N GLN A 384 -15.66 11.25 26.34
CA GLN A 384 -15.63 12.12 27.51
C GLN A 384 -14.79 11.52 28.65
N LYS A 385 -14.93 10.22 28.92
CA LYS A 385 -14.07 9.52 29.89
C LYS A 385 -12.59 9.62 29.51
N THR A 386 -12.26 9.37 28.24
CA THR A 386 -10.89 9.43 27.74
C THR A 386 -10.32 10.85 27.82
N LEU A 387 -11.08 11.86 27.41
CA LEU A 387 -10.67 13.26 27.51
C LEU A 387 -10.47 13.69 28.96
N GLY A 388 -11.38 13.34 29.87
CA GLY A 388 -11.25 13.65 31.30
C GLY A 388 -10.02 12.99 31.95
N ASN A 389 -9.66 11.78 31.51
CA ASN A 389 -8.45 11.09 31.98
C ASN A 389 -7.16 11.74 31.47
N LEU A 390 -7.15 12.22 30.21
CA LEU A 390 -5.97 12.81 29.59
C LEU A 390 -5.80 14.31 29.90
N TYR A 391 -6.91 15.02 30.15
CA TYR A 391 -6.97 16.46 30.38
C TYR A 391 -7.85 16.81 31.59
N PRO A 392 -7.47 16.38 32.82
CA PRO A 392 -8.32 16.51 34.02
C PRO A 392 -8.60 17.95 34.46
N ASN A 393 -7.89 18.94 33.92
CA ASN A 393 -7.99 20.35 34.28
C ASN A 393 -8.83 21.18 33.29
N GLU A 394 -9.51 20.55 32.33
CA GLU A 394 -10.29 21.23 31.28
C GLU A 394 -11.80 20.96 31.33
N GLY A 395 -12.30 20.48 32.47
CA GLY A 395 -13.73 20.20 32.72
C GLY A 395 -14.54 21.42 33.12
#